data_AF-A0A0W8E914-F1
#
_entry.id   AF-A0A0W8E914-F1
#
_cell.length_a   1.000
_cell.length_b   1.000
_cell.length_c   1.000
_cell.angle_alpha   90.00
_cell.angle_beta   90.00
_cell.angle_gamma   90.00
#
_symmetry.space_group_name_H-M   'P 1'
#
loop_
_entity.id
_entity.type
_entity.pdbx_description
1 polymer ?
#
loop_
_entity_poly.entity_id
_entity_poly.type
_entity_poly.pdbx_seq_one_letter_code
_entity_poly.pdbx_strand_id
1 'polypeptide(L)'
;MRNMTRHIPQLIMAVFLLVMAVTAVLAGIPSIRLMNDSIIRLAMNGVLVLSLIPMLNVGAGINYGLPVAISSGLLGMSMAVNLRLESIIGFLAAVLFSILVGCVFGYAYARVLNRVKGREEIAGIFTGFSFVFLMSFFWAVAPFTNPAMLWPIGGKGMRPTIGLTAYFEKALNHLWAVQIGDLIMPFGLLAFFGLLSWMVYALFKTKLGLAILAVGENELFARLAGININKTRTYAIMMSTVLGAIGICVYAQSYGFIELYEAPLMMAFPAASAILLGGSMGKKTSIFQAILGTFLFQTIYVYTGPIANTLLVPEVSEIIRVIISNGIILYALLYEGGGKRIEKA
;
A
#
# COMPACT_ATOMS: atom_id res chain seq x y z
N MET A 1 27.29 19.30 -2.77
CA MET A 1 26.16 19.75 -1.91
C MET A 1 24.76 19.31 -2.37
N ARG A 2 24.54 18.89 -3.63
CA ARG A 2 23.21 18.47 -4.16
C ARG A 2 22.72 17.08 -3.72
N ASN A 3 23.60 16.22 -3.22
CA ASN A 3 23.25 14.87 -2.75
C ASN A 3 22.85 14.81 -1.28
N MET A 4 23.29 15.78 -0.46
CA MET A 4 23.04 15.75 0.99
C MET A 4 21.60 16.13 1.34
N THR A 5 20.96 17.00 0.53
CA THR A 5 19.56 17.42 0.73
C THR A 5 18.54 16.32 0.41
N ARG A 6 18.87 15.34 -0.44
CA ARG A 6 17.99 14.19 -0.77
C ARG A 6 17.84 13.20 0.38
N HIS A 7 18.80 13.13 1.28
CA HIS A 7 18.83 12.17 2.39
C HIS A 7 18.40 12.77 3.73
N ILE A 8 18.07 14.06 3.80
CA ILE A 8 17.68 14.72 5.06
C ILE A 8 16.46 14.03 5.71
N PRO A 9 15.37 13.73 4.98
CA PRO A 9 14.23 13.02 5.58
C PRO A 9 14.60 11.63 6.09
N GLN A 10 15.37 10.88 5.30
CA GLN A 10 15.81 9.54 5.66
C GLN A 10 16.71 9.54 6.89
N LEU A 11 17.60 10.52 7.00
CA LEU A 11 18.50 10.65 8.13
C LEU A 11 17.75 11.04 9.41
N ILE A 12 16.81 11.99 9.33
CA ILE A 12 15.96 12.36 10.48
C ILE A 12 15.14 11.16 10.94
N MET A 13 14.52 10.42 9.99
CA MET A 13 13.76 9.22 10.32
C MET A 13 14.64 8.09 10.86
N ALA A 14 15.86 7.92 10.35
CA ALA A 14 16.80 6.92 10.85
C ALA A 14 17.30 7.27 12.26
N VAL A 15 17.56 8.55 12.54
CA VAL A 15 17.90 9.03 13.90
C VAL A 15 16.73 8.82 14.84
N PHE A 16 15.51 9.16 14.42
CA PHE A 16 14.31 8.94 15.22
C PHE A 16 14.10 7.45 15.51
N LEU A 17 14.28 6.58 14.51
CA LEU A 17 14.23 5.14 14.68
C LEU A 17 15.31 4.64 15.64
N LEU A 18 16.54 5.18 15.57
CA LEU A 18 17.63 4.82 16.47
C LEU A 18 17.29 5.19 17.92
N VAL A 19 16.74 6.39 18.14
CA VAL A 19 16.25 6.81 19.46
C VAL A 19 15.18 5.85 19.96
N MET A 20 14.20 5.48 19.12
CA MET A 20 13.17 4.50 19.47
C MET A 20 13.73 3.10 19.77
N ALA A 21 14.78 2.68 19.05
CA ALA A 21 15.44 1.40 19.30
C ALA A 21 16.17 1.40 20.65
N VAL A 22 16.86 2.48 20.98
CA VAL A 22 17.54 2.64 22.28
C VAL A 22 16.51 2.67 23.42
N THR A 23 15.41 3.42 23.28
CA THR A 23 14.37 3.47 24.32
C THR A 23 13.68 2.12 24.50
N ALA A 24 13.45 1.36 23.43
CA ALA A 24 12.89 0.00 23.52
C ALA A 24 13.80 -0.94 24.34
N VAL A 25 15.12 -0.88 24.11
CA VAL A 25 16.10 -1.68 24.86
C VAL A 25 16.14 -1.25 26.33
N LEU A 26 16.14 0.05 26.61
CA LEU A 26 16.11 0.58 27.98
C LEU A 26 14.82 0.20 28.73
N ALA A 27 13.70 0.10 28.01
CA ALA A 27 12.41 -0.33 28.56
C ALA A 27 12.28 -1.86 28.70
N GLY A 28 13.32 -2.64 28.35
CA GLY A 28 13.31 -4.10 28.46
C GLY A 28 12.38 -4.81 27.47
N ILE A 29 11.96 -4.14 26.39
CA ILE A 29 11.06 -4.71 25.38
C ILE A 29 11.88 -5.65 24.48
N PRO A 30 11.38 -6.86 24.16
CA PRO A 30 12.10 -7.81 23.31
C PRO A 30 12.28 -7.27 21.89
N SER A 31 13.44 -6.66 21.63
CA SER A 31 13.79 -6.02 20.34
C SER A 31 13.72 -6.97 19.15
N ILE A 32 13.99 -8.26 19.37
CA ILE A 32 13.89 -9.29 18.33
C ILE A 32 12.46 -9.46 17.81
N ARG A 33 11.46 -9.38 18.70
CA ARG A 33 10.04 -9.49 18.35
C ARG A 33 9.58 -8.26 17.56
N LEU A 34 10.00 -7.07 18.01
CA LEU A 34 9.69 -5.81 17.29
C LEU A 34 10.30 -5.79 15.89
N MET A 35 11.52 -6.29 15.73
CA MET A 35 12.15 -6.40 14.42
C MET A 35 11.39 -7.38 13.52
N ASN A 36 10.96 -8.52 14.06
CA ASN A 36 10.17 -9.50 13.31
C ASN A 36 8.83 -8.92 12.83
N ASP A 37 8.11 -8.24 13.72
CA ASP A 37 6.86 -7.57 13.40
C ASP A 37 7.06 -6.46 12.34
N SER A 38 8.20 -5.76 12.41
CA SER A 38 8.57 -4.74 11.42
C SER A 38 8.83 -5.36 10.04
N ILE A 39 9.47 -6.53 9.97
CA ILE A 39 9.69 -7.27 8.71
C ILE A 39 8.36 -7.78 8.13
N ILE A 40 7.46 -8.33 8.97
CA ILE A 40 6.12 -8.74 8.53
C ILE A 40 5.37 -7.54 7.94
N ARG A 41 5.36 -6.40 8.66
CA ARG A 41 4.67 -5.19 8.22
C ARG A 41 5.31 -4.54 7.00
N LEU A 42 6.62 -4.67 6.83
CA LEU A 42 7.33 -4.25 5.63
C LEU A 42 6.75 -4.96 4.40
N ALA A 43 6.68 -6.29 4.42
CA ALA A 43 6.18 -7.04 3.28
C ALA A 43 4.68 -6.82 3.06
N MET A 44 3.91 -6.79 4.16
CA MET A 44 2.46 -6.57 4.16
C MET A 44 2.06 -5.22 3.53
N ASN A 45 2.65 -4.12 3.99
CA ASN A 45 2.35 -2.78 3.48
C ASN A 45 3.17 -2.43 2.25
N GLY A 46 4.32 -3.08 2.05
CA GLY A 46 5.23 -2.80 0.96
C GLY A 46 4.59 -2.99 -0.40
N VAL A 47 3.72 -3.99 -0.57
CA VAL A 47 3.01 -4.20 -1.86
C VAL A 47 2.11 -3.00 -2.20
N LEU A 48 1.41 -2.45 -1.20
CA LEU A 48 0.60 -1.23 -1.38
C LEU A 48 1.48 -0.04 -1.78
N VAL A 49 2.67 0.09 -1.20
CA VAL A 49 3.62 1.15 -1.56
C VAL A 49 4.21 0.92 -2.97
N LEU A 50 4.55 -0.31 -3.34
CA LEU A 50 5.02 -0.67 -4.68
C LEU A 50 3.98 -0.35 -5.75
N SER A 51 2.69 -0.47 -5.42
CA SER A 51 1.62 -0.15 -6.34
C SER A 51 1.65 1.30 -6.83
N LEU A 52 2.24 2.23 -6.06
CA LEU A 52 2.33 3.64 -6.43
C LEU A 52 3.37 3.91 -7.53
N ILE A 53 4.34 3.02 -7.72
CA ILE A 53 5.50 3.23 -8.62
C ILE A 53 5.08 3.47 -10.08
N PRO A 54 4.22 2.65 -10.72
CA PRO A 54 3.82 2.87 -12.11
C PRO A 54 3.18 4.24 -12.34
N MET A 55 2.33 4.69 -11.43
CA MET A 55 1.60 5.95 -11.56
C MET A 55 2.50 7.17 -11.31
N LEU A 56 3.42 7.08 -10.35
CA LEU A 56 4.44 8.10 -10.12
C LEU A 56 5.39 8.24 -11.32
N ASN A 57 5.87 7.11 -11.85
CA ASN A 57 6.83 7.12 -12.96
C ASN A 57 6.22 7.58 -14.29
N VAL A 58 4.89 7.55 -14.46
CA VAL A 58 4.22 8.15 -15.63
C VAL A 58 3.94 9.65 -15.46
N GLY A 59 4.25 10.21 -14.30
CA GLY A 59 4.00 11.63 -13.99
C GLY A 59 2.54 11.94 -13.64
N ALA A 60 1.74 10.93 -13.27
CA ALA A 60 0.32 11.12 -12.96
C ALA A 60 0.03 11.55 -11.50
N GLY A 61 1.08 11.95 -10.77
CA GLY A 61 1.01 12.31 -9.35
C GLY A 61 1.04 11.10 -8.42
N ILE A 62 1.02 11.37 -7.12
CA ILE A 62 0.86 10.32 -6.09
C ILE A 62 -0.53 9.71 -6.25
N ASN A 63 -0.61 8.38 -6.37
CA ASN A 63 -1.87 7.66 -6.54
C ASN A 63 -2.71 7.67 -5.25
N TYR A 64 -3.37 8.79 -4.96
CA TYR A 64 -4.38 8.88 -3.92
C TYR A 64 -5.69 8.14 -4.28
N GLY A 65 -5.80 7.62 -5.50
CA GLY A 65 -6.85 6.69 -5.91
C GLY A 65 -6.60 5.24 -5.50
N LEU A 66 -5.57 4.96 -4.69
CA LEU A 66 -5.35 3.64 -4.08
C LEU A 66 -6.64 3.01 -3.45
N PRO A 67 -7.60 3.77 -2.86
CA PRO A 67 -8.84 3.17 -2.36
C PRO A 67 -9.68 2.47 -3.43
N VAL A 68 -9.59 2.90 -4.70
CA VAL A 68 -10.23 2.20 -5.84
C VAL A 68 -9.59 0.82 -6.06
N ALA A 69 -8.26 0.77 -6.00
CA ALA A 69 -7.50 -0.48 -6.11
C ALA A 69 -7.79 -1.43 -4.93
N ILE A 70 -7.77 -0.89 -3.71
CA ILE A 70 -8.09 -1.63 -2.49
C ILE A 70 -9.52 -2.20 -2.59
N SER A 71 -10.49 -1.40 -3.01
CA SER A 71 -11.86 -1.87 -3.18
C SER A 71 -11.99 -3.01 -4.19
N SER A 72 -11.21 -2.99 -5.28
CA SER A 72 -11.18 -4.11 -6.23
C SER A 72 -10.61 -5.39 -5.62
N GLY A 73 -9.59 -5.28 -4.77
CA GLY A 73 -9.01 -6.42 -4.05
C GLY A 73 -9.93 -6.98 -2.97
N LEU A 74 -10.62 -6.10 -2.22
CA LEU A 74 -11.67 -6.51 -1.28
C LEU A 74 -12.81 -7.26 -1.99
N LEU A 75 -13.16 -6.85 -3.22
CA LEU A 75 -14.16 -7.55 -4.03
C LEU A 75 -13.66 -8.92 -4.49
N GLY A 76 -12.42 -9.03 -4.94
CA GLY A 76 -11.83 -10.32 -5.30
C GLY A 76 -11.72 -11.29 -4.11
N MET A 77 -11.33 -10.79 -2.94
CA MET A 77 -11.30 -11.58 -1.70
C MET A 77 -12.69 -12.01 -1.25
N SER A 78 -13.67 -11.11 -1.26
CA SER A 78 -15.05 -11.46 -0.89
C SER A 78 -15.65 -12.50 -1.82
N MET A 79 -15.31 -12.48 -3.12
CA MET A 79 -15.67 -13.56 -4.05
C MET A 79 -15.03 -14.90 -3.69
N ALA A 80 -13.73 -14.94 -3.38
CA ALA A 80 -13.05 -16.17 -2.97
C ALA A 80 -13.61 -16.75 -1.66
N VAL A 81 -13.90 -15.89 -0.69
CA VAL A 81 -14.55 -16.29 0.57
C VAL A 81 -15.98 -16.78 0.33
N ASN A 82 -16.74 -16.15 -0.58
CA ASN A 82 -18.08 -16.61 -0.90
C ASN A 82 -18.10 -18.00 -1.55
N LEU A 83 -17.07 -18.32 -2.34
CA LEU A 83 -16.84 -19.65 -2.91
C LEU A 83 -16.27 -20.67 -1.92
N ARG A 84 -16.04 -20.28 -0.66
CA ARG A 84 -15.46 -21.11 0.40
C ARG A 84 -14.13 -21.74 0.01
N LEU A 85 -13.29 -20.99 -0.71
CA LEU A 85 -11.96 -21.46 -1.07
C LEU A 85 -11.01 -21.27 0.11
N GLU A 86 -10.29 -22.33 0.45
CA GLU A 86 -9.42 -22.39 1.62
C GLU A 86 -7.94 -22.47 1.23
N SER A 87 -7.07 -22.23 2.22
CA SER A 87 -5.62 -22.39 2.11
C SER A 87 -5.02 -21.48 1.02
N ILE A 88 -3.83 -21.83 0.53
CA ILE A 88 -3.11 -21.05 -0.47
C ILE A 88 -3.83 -20.99 -1.82
N ILE A 89 -4.64 -22.00 -2.15
CA ILE A 89 -5.46 -22.02 -3.36
C ILE A 89 -6.54 -20.94 -3.27
N GLY A 90 -7.19 -20.79 -2.10
CA GLY A 90 -8.11 -19.68 -1.84
C GLY A 90 -7.44 -18.32 -1.96
N PHE A 91 -6.22 -18.16 -1.43
CA PHE A 91 -5.47 -16.92 -1.60
C PHE A 91 -5.14 -16.61 -3.06
N LEU A 92 -4.64 -17.58 -3.84
CA LEU A 92 -4.32 -17.37 -5.26
C LEU A 92 -5.58 -17.08 -6.09
N ALA A 93 -6.70 -17.74 -5.79
CA ALA A 93 -7.98 -17.43 -6.41
C ALA A 93 -8.46 -16.01 -6.08
N ALA A 94 -8.31 -15.57 -4.81
CA ALA A 94 -8.60 -14.20 -4.41
C ALA A 94 -7.75 -13.18 -5.18
N VAL A 95 -6.46 -13.45 -5.34
CA VAL A 95 -5.54 -12.62 -6.15
C VAL A 95 -5.99 -12.59 -7.61
N LEU A 96 -6.37 -13.72 -8.20
CA LEU A 96 -6.85 -13.79 -9.59
C LEU A 96 -8.12 -12.95 -9.79
N PHE A 97 -9.13 -13.11 -8.92
CA PHE A 97 -10.34 -12.30 -8.98
C PHE A 97 -10.04 -10.82 -8.79
N SER A 98 -9.12 -10.48 -7.88
CA SER A 98 -8.69 -9.11 -7.63
C SER A 98 -8.01 -8.49 -8.83
N ILE A 99 -7.21 -9.26 -9.59
CA ILE A 99 -6.60 -8.80 -10.85
C ILE A 99 -7.67 -8.51 -11.90
N LEU A 100 -8.66 -9.40 -12.06
CA LEU A 100 -9.73 -9.22 -13.04
C LEU A 100 -10.55 -7.96 -12.76
N VAL A 101 -10.99 -7.78 -11.51
CA VAL A 101 -11.76 -6.60 -11.08
C VAL A 101 -10.88 -5.35 -11.12
N GLY A 102 -9.62 -5.46 -10.69
CA GLY A 102 -8.63 -4.38 -10.71
C GLY A 102 -8.33 -3.86 -12.12
N CYS A 103 -8.34 -4.73 -13.13
CA CYS A 103 -8.24 -4.31 -14.54
C CYS A 103 -9.45 -3.46 -14.97
N VAL A 104 -10.66 -3.86 -14.59
CA VAL A 104 -11.90 -3.12 -14.93
C VAL A 104 -11.93 -1.77 -14.23
N PHE A 105 -11.74 -1.76 -12.91
CA PHE A 105 -11.75 -0.53 -12.12
C PHE A 105 -10.58 0.38 -12.48
N GLY A 106 -9.40 -0.19 -12.69
CA GLY A 106 -8.20 0.55 -13.11
C GLY A 106 -8.37 1.21 -14.47
N TYR A 107 -9.06 0.55 -15.41
CA TYR A 107 -9.37 1.15 -16.71
C TYR A 107 -10.36 2.31 -16.59
N ALA A 108 -11.41 2.15 -15.78
CA ALA A 108 -12.37 3.22 -15.50
C ALA A 108 -11.67 4.42 -14.83
N TYR A 109 -10.84 4.15 -13.81
CA TYR A 109 -10.06 5.15 -13.10
C TYR A 109 -9.08 5.89 -14.02
N ALA A 110 -8.38 5.15 -14.89
CA ALA A 110 -7.48 5.72 -15.88
C ALA A 110 -8.18 6.69 -16.85
N ARG A 111 -9.42 6.39 -17.26
CA ARG A 111 -10.21 7.30 -18.11
C ARG A 111 -10.59 8.59 -17.39
N VAL A 112 -10.84 8.54 -16.08
CA VAL A 112 -11.11 9.75 -15.29
C VAL A 112 -9.85 10.60 -15.21
N LEU A 113 -8.73 10.02 -14.78
CA LEU A 113 -7.44 10.70 -14.64
C LEU A 113 -6.95 11.33 -15.96
N ASN A 114 -7.09 10.62 -17.07
CA ASN A 114 -6.67 11.14 -18.38
C ASN A 114 -7.50 12.34 -18.86
N ARG A 115 -8.69 12.60 -18.29
CA ARG A 115 -9.50 13.79 -18.59
C ARG A 115 -9.16 15.00 -17.71
N VAL A 116 -8.52 14.79 -16.57
CA VAL A 116 -8.23 15.83 -15.56
C VAL A 116 -6.73 16.07 -15.39
N LYS A 117 -6.00 16.03 -16.50
CA LYS A 117 -4.54 16.19 -16.52
C LYS A 117 -4.12 17.49 -15.83
N GLY A 118 -3.11 17.39 -14.97
CA GLY A 118 -2.62 18.52 -14.16
C GLY A 118 -3.40 18.79 -12.87
N ARG A 119 -4.56 18.16 -12.64
CA ARG A 119 -5.30 18.17 -11.36
C ARG A 119 -5.55 16.75 -10.82
N GLU A 120 -4.63 15.87 -11.15
CA GLU A 120 -4.78 14.42 -11.01
C GLU A 120 -4.77 13.96 -9.56
N GLU A 121 -3.95 14.58 -8.72
CA GLU A 121 -3.90 14.30 -7.28
C GLU A 121 -5.25 14.58 -6.62
N ILE A 122 -5.84 15.76 -6.89
CA ILE A 122 -7.15 16.16 -6.35
C ILE A 122 -8.23 15.22 -6.87
N ALA A 123 -8.26 14.98 -8.18
CA ALA A 123 -9.23 14.06 -8.78
C ALA A 123 -9.08 12.63 -8.25
N GLY A 124 -7.85 12.20 -7.96
CA GLY A 124 -7.55 10.91 -7.35
C GLY A 124 -8.12 10.78 -5.95
N ILE A 125 -7.96 11.79 -5.08
CA ILE A 125 -8.55 11.83 -3.74
C ILE A 125 -10.08 11.75 -3.82
N PHE A 126 -10.70 12.62 -4.62
CA PHE A 126 -12.16 12.63 -4.76
C PHE A 126 -12.69 11.32 -5.33
N THR A 127 -12.03 10.76 -6.35
CA THR A 127 -12.45 9.48 -6.93
C THR A 127 -12.28 8.36 -5.92
N GLY A 128 -11.14 8.30 -5.22
CA GLY A 128 -10.88 7.30 -4.19
C GLY A 128 -11.95 7.31 -3.09
N PHE A 129 -12.17 8.46 -2.46
CA PHE A 129 -13.14 8.57 -1.36
C PHE A 129 -14.58 8.30 -1.83
N SER A 130 -14.98 8.87 -2.97
CA SER A 130 -16.33 8.64 -3.51
C SER A 130 -16.54 7.17 -3.86
N PHE A 131 -15.51 6.51 -4.39
CA PHE A 131 -15.57 5.09 -4.73
C PHE A 131 -15.71 4.21 -3.48
N VAL A 132 -15.09 4.58 -2.37
CA VAL A 132 -15.29 3.88 -1.08
C VAL A 132 -16.75 3.93 -0.66
N PHE A 133 -17.40 5.09 -0.69
CA PHE A 133 -18.82 5.20 -0.35
C PHE A 133 -19.74 4.46 -1.33
N LEU A 134 -19.41 4.48 -2.63
CA LEU A 134 -20.10 3.69 -3.64
C LEU A 134 -20.02 2.18 -3.31
N MET A 135 -18.82 1.72 -2.94
CA MET A 135 -18.59 0.33 -2.57
C MET A 135 -19.26 -0.02 -1.24
N SER A 136 -19.31 0.89 -0.27
CA SER A 136 -20.10 0.73 0.96
C SER A 136 -21.58 0.44 0.69
N PHE A 137 -22.17 1.16 -0.28
CA PHE A 137 -23.54 0.87 -0.74
C PHE A 137 -23.61 -0.52 -1.41
N PHE A 138 -22.63 -0.85 -2.26
CA PHE A 138 -22.56 -2.18 -2.87
C PHE A 138 -22.47 -3.30 -1.82
N TRP A 139 -21.64 -3.16 -0.78
CA TRP A 139 -21.51 -4.16 0.29
C TRP A 139 -22.79 -4.37 1.10
N ALA A 140 -23.63 -3.34 1.21
CA ALA A 140 -24.93 -3.43 1.87
C ALA A 140 -25.97 -4.18 1.04
N VAL A 141 -25.89 -4.10 -0.30
CA VAL A 141 -26.91 -4.64 -1.23
C VAL A 141 -26.47 -5.96 -1.89
N ALA A 142 -25.17 -6.22 -1.96
CA ALA A 142 -24.62 -7.34 -2.72
C ALA A 142 -25.13 -8.70 -2.20
N PRO A 143 -25.60 -9.59 -3.11
CA PRO A 143 -26.19 -10.88 -2.75
C PRO A 143 -25.11 -11.93 -2.47
N PHE A 144 -24.35 -11.76 -1.40
CA PHE A 144 -23.42 -12.78 -0.92
C PHE A 144 -24.17 -13.85 -0.13
N THR A 145 -23.82 -15.12 -0.35
CA THR A 145 -24.53 -16.27 0.21
C THR A 145 -23.84 -16.84 1.45
N ASN A 146 -22.58 -16.47 1.70
CA ASN A 146 -21.79 -17.04 2.78
C ASN A 146 -22.19 -16.45 4.16
N PRO A 147 -22.65 -17.28 5.12
CA PRO A 147 -23.06 -16.83 6.45
C PRO A 147 -21.94 -16.15 7.25
N ALA A 148 -20.67 -16.49 7.00
CA ALA A 148 -19.53 -15.87 7.68
C ALA A 148 -19.38 -14.37 7.35
N MET A 149 -19.93 -13.93 6.22
CA MET A 149 -19.82 -12.57 5.71
C MET A 149 -21.05 -11.71 6.02
N LEU A 150 -22.19 -12.34 6.31
CA LEU A 150 -23.47 -11.67 6.50
C LEU A 150 -23.67 -11.22 7.95
N TRP A 151 -24.49 -10.19 8.14
CA TRP A 151 -24.93 -9.81 9.48
C TRP A 151 -25.64 -10.97 10.18
N PRO A 152 -25.27 -11.30 11.44
CA PRO A 152 -25.92 -12.37 12.20
C PRO A 152 -27.43 -12.16 12.36
N ILE A 153 -27.86 -10.90 12.39
CA ILE A 153 -29.27 -10.51 12.53
C ILE A 153 -29.72 -9.92 11.19
N GLY A 154 -30.66 -10.59 10.52
CA GLY A 154 -31.29 -10.11 9.28
C GLY A 154 -30.71 -10.66 7.98
N GLY A 155 -29.52 -11.28 7.98
CA GLY A 155 -28.97 -12.02 6.84
C GLY A 155 -28.78 -11.22 5.54
N LYS A 156 -28.85 -9.88 5.62
CA LYS A 156 -28.71 -8.95 4.48
C LYS A 156 -27.58 -7.98 4.76
N GLY A 157 -26.74 -7.77 3.73
CA GLY A 157 -25.57 -6.91 3.83
C GLY A 157 -24.39 -7.58 4.53
N MET A 158 -23.18 -7.17 4.14
CA MET A 158 -21.96 -7.73 4.70
C MET A 158 -21.56 -7.08 6.01
N ARG A 159 -20.82 -7.81 6.83
CA ARG A 159 -20.20 -7.28 8.06
C ARG A 159 -19.04 -6.36 7.70
N PRO A 160 -18.76 -5.32 8.51
CA PRO A 160 -17.60 -4.48 8.30
C PRO A 160 -16.28 -5.23 8.41
N THR A 161 -16.22 -6.25 9.26
CA THR A 161 -15.05 -7.10 9.43
C THR A 161 -15.42 -8.57 9.21
N ILE A 162 -14.64 -9.24 8.35
CA ILE A 162 -14.81 -10.66 8.03
C ILE A 162 -13.50 -11.36 8.37
N GLY A 163 -13.53 -12.25 9.37
CA GLY A 163 -12.35 -13.04 9.76
C GLY A 163 -11.96 -14.04 8.67
N LEU A 164 -10.66 -14.18 8.44
CA LEU A 164 -10.08 -15.11 7.45
C LEU A 164 -9.59 -16.42 8.07
N THR A 165 -9.78 -16.62 9.39
CA THR A 165 -9.32 -17.79 10.17
C THR A 165 -9.68 -19.12 9.51
N ALA A 166 -10.92 -19.26 9.01
CA ALA A 166 -11.41 -20.47 8.38
C ALA A 166 -11.07 -20.58 6.88
N TYR A 167 -10.41 -19.59 6.29
CA TYR A 167 -10.16 -19.52 4.85
C TYR A 167 -8.66 -19.52 4.55
N PHE A 168 -8.03 -18.35 4.53
CA PHE A 168 -6.64 -18.17 4.11
C PHE A 168 -5.87 -17.19 5.00
N GLU A 169 -6.25 -17.06 6.27
CA GLU A 169 -5.45 -16.34 7.27
C GLU A 169 -4.01 -16.86 7.27
N LYS A 170 -3.05 -15.93 7.20
CA LYS A 170 -1.62 -16.21 7.29
C LYS A 170 -1.15 -17.26 6.29
N ALA A 171 -1.88 -17.49 5.19
CA ALA A 171 -1.53 -18.50 4.19
C ALA A 171 -0.10 -18.31 3.64
N LEU A 172 0.28 -17.06 3.35
CA LEU A 172 1.66 -16.70 2.95
C LEU A 172 2.64 -16.68 4.13
N ASN A 173 2.17 -16.34 5.33
CA ASN A 173 3.04 -16.20 6.51
C ASN A 173 3.47 -17.57 7.05
N HIS A 174 2.62 -18.59 6.90
CA HIS A 174 2.91 -19.96 7.30
C HIS A 174 3.59 -20.77 6.19
N LEU A 175 3.51 -20.33 4.92
CA LEU A 175 4.25 -20.93 3.82
C LEU A 175 5.75 -20.75 4.05
N TRP A 176 6.46 -21.85 4.28
CA TRP A 176 7.88 -21.86 4.64
C TRP A 176 8.24 -21.02 5.88
N ALA A 177 7.35 -20.94 6.87
CA ALA A 177 7.71 -20.36 8.15
C ALA A 177 8.78 -21.22 8.83
N VAL A 178 9.96 -20.64 9.06
CA VAL A 178 10.98 -21.25 9.93
C VAL A 178 10.85 -20.60 11.28
N GLN A 179 10.54 -21.41 12.29
CA GLN A 179 10.52 -20.99 13.68
C GLN A 179 11.90 -21.25 14.29
N ILE A 180 12.63 -20.18 14.62
CA ILE A 180 13.88 -20.27 15.40
C ILE A 180 13.58 -19.59 16.75
N GLY A 181 13.15 -20.38 17.75
CA GLY A 181 12.74 -19.86 19.06
C GLY A 181 11.53 -18.92 18.95
N ASP A 182 11.64 -17.69 19.46
CA ASP A 182 10.61 -16.64 19.39
C ASP A 182 10.51 -15.94 18.01
N LEU A 183 11.37 -16.31 17.05
CA LEU A 183 11.43 -15.69 15.73
C LEU A 183 10.64 -16.53 14.71
N ILE A 184 9.50 -16.00 14.25
CA ILE A 184 8.72 -16.57 13.14
C ILE A 184 9.07 -15.76 11.89
N MET A 185 10.05 -16.22 11.10
CA MET A 185 10.40 -15.55 9.85
C MET A 185 9.48 -16.04 8.72
N PRO A 186 8.59 -15.18 8.17
CA PRO A 186 7.63 -15.57 7.16
C PRO A 186 8.28 -15.56 5.76
N PHE A 187 9.09 -16.57 5.45
CA PHE A 187 9.80 -16.64 4.16
C PHE A 187 8.83 -16.61 2.96
N GLY A 188 7.64 -17.21 3.06
CA GLY A 188 6.64 -17.16 1.99
C GLY A 188 6.15 -15.75 1.68
N LEU A 189 5.86 -14.95 2.70
CA LEU A 189 5.44 -13.55 2.55
C LEU A 189 6.55 -12.71 1.91
N LEU A 190 7.79 -12.86 2.39
CA LEU A 190 8.95 -12.15 1.85
C LEU A 190 9.28 -12.56 0.42
N ALA A 191 9.16 -13.85 0.10
CA ALA A 191 9.35 -14.36 -1.25
C ALA A 191 8.28 -13.82 -2.21
N PHE A 192 7.01 -13.77 -1.80
CA PHE A 192 5.93 -13.20 -2.60
C PHE A 192 6.13 -11.69 -2.82
N PHE A 193 6.48 -10.95 -1.78
CA PHE A 193 6.83 -9.54 -1.88
C PHE A 193 8.04 -9.31 -2.80
N GLY A 194 9.08 -10.14 -2.70
CA GLY A 194 10.25 -10.14 -3.56
C GLY A 194 9.90 -10.43 -5.01
N LEU A 195 9.01 -11.40 -5.27
CA LEU A 195 8.52 -11.75 -6.60
C LEU A 195 7.77 -10.58 -7.23
N LEU A 196 6.86 -9.92 -6.49
CA LEU A 196 6.16 -8.74 -6.99
C LEU A 196 7.12 -7.57 -7.25
N SER A 197 8.07 -7.35 -6.35
CA SER A 197 9.13 -6.35 -6.53
C SER A 197 9.93 -6.63 -7.81
N TRP A 198 10.32 -7.89 -8.04
CA TRP A 198 11.02 -8.30 -9.24
C TRP A 198 10.17 -8.17 -10.50
N MET A 199 8.87 -8.49 -10.44
CA MET A 199 7.94 -8.30 -11.56
C MET A 199 7.82 -6.83 -11.95
N VAL A 200 7.71 -5.93 -10.96
CA VAL A 200 7.73 -4.47 -11.20
C VAL A 200 9.06 -4.04 -11.79
N TYR A 201 10.19 -4.57 -11.28
CA TYR A 201 11.51 -4.27 -11.83
C TYR A 201 11.63 -4.69 -13.30
N ALA A 202 11.23 -5.92 -13.61
CA ALA A 202 11.24 -6.46 -14.97
C ALA A 202 10.33 -5.66 -15.90
N LEU A 203 9.15 -5.24 -15.43
CA LEU A 203 8.24 -4.38 -16.18
C LEU A 203 8.92 -3.09 -16.64
N PHE A 204 9.69 -2.42 -15.77
CA PHE A 204 10.42 -1.20 -16.13
C PHE A 204 11.61 -1.42 -17.08
N LYS A 205 12.00 -2.67 -17.33
CA LYS A 205 12.96 -3.05 -18.38
C LYS A 205 12.30 -3.34 -19.73
N THR A 206 10.98 -3.45 -19.80
CA THR A 206 10.25 -3.69 -21.05
C THR A 206 10.02 -2.40 -21.85
N LYS A 207 9.62 -2.54 -23.13
CA LYS A 207 9.23 -1.41 -23.99
C LYS A 207 8.14 -0.53 -23.37
N LEU A 208 7.17 -1.14 -22.68
CA LEU A 208 6.08 -0.43 -22.02
C LEU A 208 6.63 0.38 -20.83
N GLY A 209 7.46 -0.23 -19.99
CA GLY A 209 8.09 0.44 -18.86
C GLY A 209 8.97 1.63 -19.26
N LEU A 210 9.76 1.48 -20.32
CA LEU A 210 10.56 2.58 -20.87
C LEU A 210 9.69 3.71 -21.44
N ALA A 211 8.56 3.37 -22.08
CA ALA A 211 7.60 4.37 -22.54
C ALA A 211 6.95 5.14 -21.39
N ILE A 212 6.64 4.46 -20.27
CA ILE A 212 6.13 5.09 -19.04
C ILE A 212 7.12 6.12 -18.52
N LEU A 213 8.40 5.74 -18.39
CA LEU A 213 9.44 6.62 -17.89
C LEU A 213 9.65 7.83 -18.82
N ALA A 214 9.66 7.62 -20.13
CA ALA A 214 9.78 8.71 -21.11
C ALA A 214 8.61 9.71 -21.01
N VAL A 215 7.38 9.21 -20.83
CA VAL A 215 6.20 10.06 -20.63
C VAL A 215 6.30 10.85 -19.33
N GLY A 216 6.77 10.24 -18.23
CA GLY A 216 6.93 10.92 -16.95
C GLY A 216 8.04 11.98 -16.92
N GLU A 217 9.10 11.80 -17.73
CA GLU A 217 10.16 12.81 -17.88
C GLU A 217 9.69 14.04 -18.66
N ASN A 218 9.12 13.83 -19.84
CA ASN A 218 8.60 14.91 -20.66
C ASN A 218 7.52 14.42 -21.65
N GLU A 219 6.26 14.76 -21.37
CA GLU A 219 5.11 14.42 -22.20
C GLU A 219 5.24 14.91 -23.66
N LEU A 220 5.83 16.10 -23.90
CA LEU A 220 6.00 16.66 -25.25
C LEU A 220 7.05 15.88 -26.04
N PHE A 221 8.19 15.59 -25.42
CA PHE A 221 9.26 14.82 -26.06
C PHE A 221 8.80 13.39 -26.39
N ALA A 222 8.09 12.74 -25.47
CA ALA A 222 7.51 11.42 -25.69
C ALA A 222 6.51 11.42 -26.86
N ARG A 223 5.70 12.48 -27.00
CA ARG A 223 4.76 12.62 -28.13
C ARG A 223 5.49 12.76 -29.46
N LEU A 224 6.56 13.56 -29.52
CA LEU A 224 7.38 13.72 -30.71
C LEU A 224 8.08 12.42 -31.12
N ALA A 225 8.43 11.57 -30.15
CA ALA A 225 8.95 10.23 -30.37
C ALA A 225 7.88 9.19 -30.79
N GLY A 226 6.63 9.61 -31.03
CA GLY A 226 5.54 8.75 -31.49
C GLY A 226 4.82 7.96 -30.38
N ILE A 227 5.12 8.23 -29.10
CA ILE A 227 4.49 7.53 -27.97
C ILE A 227 3.09 8.12 -27.72
N ASN A 228 2.08 7.26 -27.68
CA ASN A 228 0.73 7.67 -27.29
C ASN A 228 0.65 7.87 -25.77
N ILE A 229 0.65 9.13 -25.35
CA ILE A 229 0.62 9.53 -23.93
C ILE A 229 -0.58 8.91 -23.20
N ASN A 230 -1.79 9.05 -23.75
CA ASN A 230 -3.02 8.61 -23.07
C ASN A 230 -3.06 7.09 -22.90
N LYS A 231 -2.63 6.33 -23.91
CA LYS A 231 -2.54 4.87 -23.81
C LYS A 231 -1.49 4.46 -22.78
N THR A 232 -0.31 5.07 -22.81
CA THR A 232 0.79 4.75 -21.87
C THR A 232 0.40 5.05 -20.43
N ARG A 233 -0.24 6.20 -20.18
CA ARG A 233 -0.82 6.55 -18.87
C ARG A 233 -1.89 5.57 -18.42
N THR A 234 -2.76 5.14 -19.34
CA THR A 234 -3.79 4.14 -19.03
C THR A 234 -3.17 2.83 -18.54
N TYR A 235 -2.15 2.32 -19.23
CA TYR A 235 -1.45 1.11 -18.80
C TYR A 235 -0.77 1.30 -17.44
N ALA A 236 -0.12 2.43 -17.19
CA ALA A 236 0.51 2.71 -15.90
C ALA A 236 -0.50 2.72 -14.74
N ILE A 237 -1.64 3.41 -14.91
CA ILE A 237 -2.69 3.51 -13.89
C ILE A 237 -3.35 2.14 -13.66
N MET A 238 -3.63 1.38 -14.72
CA MET A 238 -4.15 0.01 -14.60
C MET A 238 -3.19 -0.89 -13.82
N MET A 239 -1.89 -0.86 -14.14
CA MET A 239 -0.89 -1.66 -13.44
C MET A 239 -0.77 -1.26 -11.97
N SER A 240 -0.81 0.04 -11.66
CA SER A 240 -0.87 0.54 -10.29
C SER A 240 -2.11 0.01 -9.54
N THR A 241 -3.28 0.02 -10.19
CA THR A 241 -4.53 -0.46 -9.60
C THR A 241 -4.49 -1.97 -9.35
N VAL A 242 -3.97 -2.75 -10.29
CA VAL A 242 -3.83 -4.20 -10.13
C VAL A 242 -2.86 -4.53 -9.00
N LEU A 243 -1.71 -3.86 -8.93
CA LEU A 243 -0.75 -4.05 -7.83
C LEU A 243 -1.35 -3.66 -6.48
N GLY A 244 -2.17 -2.61 -6.41
CA GLY A 244 -2.86 -2.21 -5.19
C GLY A 244 -3.93 -3.23 -4.76
N ALA A 245 -4.64 -3.83 -5.72
CA ALA A 245 -5.59 -4.91 -5.48
C ALA A 245 -4.90 -6.18 -4.92
N ILE A 246 -3.75 -6.54 -5.47
CA ILE A 246 -2.91 -7.62 -4.93
C ILE A 246 -2.38 -7.23 -3.54
N GLY A 247 -2.00 -5.97 -3.35
CA GLY A 247 -1.48 -5.46 -2.09
C GLY A 247 -2.46 -5.56 -0.94
N ILE A 248 -3.74 -5.25 -1.16
CA ILE A 248 -4.74 -5.45 -0.10
C ILE A 248 -5.00 -6.94 0.18
N CYS A 249 -4.88 -7.82 -0.83
CA CYS A 249 -4.95 -9.26 -0.59
C CYS A 249 -3.86 -9.70 0.38
N VAL A 250 -2.61 -9.28 0.13
CA VAL A 250 -1.47 -9.58 1.00
C VAL A 250 -1.64 -8.94 2.39
N TYR A 251 -2.19 -7.73 2.44
CA TYR A 251 -2.49 -7.04 3.69
C TYR A 251 -3.50 -7.82 4.54
N ALA A 252 -4.67 -8.10 3.99
CA ALA A 252 -5.77 -8.74 4.71
C ALA A 252 -5.43 -10.18 5.14
N GLN A 253 -4.76 -10.96 4.29
CA GLN A 253 -4.30 -12.30 4.66
C GLN A 253 -3.25 -12.27 5.78
N SER A 254 -2.36 -11.27 5.80
CA SER A 254 -1.33 -11.17 6.85
C SER A 254 -1.93 -10.71 8.18
N TYR A 255 -2.94 -9.84 8.12
CA TYR A 255 -3.64 -9.34 9.29
C TYR A 255 -4.65 -10.35 9.85
N GLY A 256 -5.27 -11.17 8.98
CA GLY A 256 -6.22 -12.23 9.36
C GLY A 256 -7.70 -11.85 9.22
N PHE A 257 -8.01 -10.69 8.66
CA PHE A 257 -9.39 -10.29 8.36
C PHE A 257 -9.47 -9.33 7.17
N ILE A 258 -10.66 -9.26 6.60
CA ILE A 258 -11.06 -8.28 5.58
C ILE A 258 -11.82 -7.16 6.29
N GLU A 259 -11.40 -5.93 6.09
CA GLU A 259 -12.16 -4.75 6.49
C GLU A 259 -12.85 -4.14 5.27
N LEU A 260 -14.16 -4.01 5.36
CA LEU A 260 -15.02 -3.41 4.35
C LEU A 260 -15.43 -1.98 4.78
N TYR A 261 -16.28 -1.36 3.98
CA TYR A 261 -16.77 0.01 4.19
C TYR A 261 -15.66 1.07 4.19
N GLU A 262 -15.45 1.79 5.30
CA GLU A 262 -14.58 2.98 5.34
C GLU A 262 -13.09 2.66 5.49
N ALA A 263 -12.73 1.41 5.77
CA ALA A 263 -11.32 1.03 6.00
C ALA A 263 -10.35 1.45 4.88
N PRO A 264 -10.70 1.37 3.57
CA PRO A 264 -9.81 1.80 2.48
C PRO A 264 -9.54 3.30 2.42
N LEU A 265 -10.35 4.14 3.08
CA LEU A 265 -10.41 5.59 2.85
C LEU A 265 -9.06 6.27 3.13
N MET A 266 -8.39 5.88 4.21
CA MET A 266 -7.12 6.50 4.64
C MET A 266 -5.86 5.72 4.22
N MET A 267 -5.99 4.52 3.65
CA MET A 267 -4.84 3.64 3.37
C MET A 267 -3.87 4.21 2.32
N ALA A 268 -4.31 5.17 1.50
CA ALA A 268 -3.46 5.85 0.53
C ALA A 268 -2.38 6.73 1.17
N PHE A 269 -2.67 7.38 2.29
CA PHE A 269 -1.76 8.36 2.91
C PHE A 269 -0.52 7.70 3.51
N PRO A 270 -0.61 6.65 4.35
CA PRO A 270 0.57 5.95 4.85
C PRO A 270 1.45 5.40 3.71
N ALA A 271 0.82 4.89 2.65
CA ALA A 271 1.56 4.37 1.50
C ALA A 271 2.31 5.47 0.73
N ALA A 272 1.64 6.61 0.50
CA ALA A 272 2.23 7.80 -0.10
C ALA A 272 3.39 8.36 0.73
N SER A 273 3.20 8.47 2.05
CA SER A 273 4.24 8.97 2.95
C SER A 273 5.44 8.03 3.02
N ALA A 274 5.21 6.71 3.04
CA ALA A 274 6.29 5.73 2.98
C ALA A 274 7.15 5.93 1.71
N ILE A 275 6.56 6.07 0.52
CA ILE A 275 7.35 6.25 -0.71
C ILE A 275 8.09 7.59 -0.76
N LEU A 276 7.50 8.65 -0.19
CA LEU A 276 8.14 9.97 -0.07
C LEU A 276 9.32 9.95 0.92
N LEU A 277 9.16 9.31 2.08
CA LEU A 277 10.26 9.07 3.03
C LEU A 277 11.39 8.26 2.41
N GLY A 278 11.06 7.36 1.49
CA GLY A 278 12.00 6.64 0.65
C GLY A 278 12.88 7.53 -0.26
N GLY A 279 12.61 8.83 -0.35
CA GLY A 279 13.37 9.79 -1.15
C GLY A 279 12.86 9.94 -2.59
N SER A 280 11.63 9.50 -2.87
CA SER A 280 11.00 9.66 -4.18
C SER A 280 10.51 11.10 -4.37
N MET A 281 11.05 11.81 -5.37
CA MET A 281 10.61 13.16 -5.76
C MET A 281 9.79 13.14 -7.05
N GLY A 282 8.75 12.30 -7.09
CA GLY A 282 7.65 12.39 -8.06
C GLY A 282 7.92 12.03 -9.53
N LYS A 283 9.18 11.90 -9.99
CA LYS A 283 9.47 11.63 -11.43
C LYS A 283 10.38 10.41 -11.71
N LYS A 284 11.16 9.97 -10.73
CA LYS A 284 11.99 8.75 -10.83
C LYS A 284 11.93 8.00 -9.52
N THR A 285 10.99 7.08 -9.42
CA THR A 285 10.78 6.28 -8.23
C THR A 285 11.35 4.89 -8.45
N SER A 286 12.28 4.51 -7.57
CA SER A 286 12.89 3.17 -7.57
C SER A 286 12.20 2.26 -6.55
N ILE A 287 12.23 0.96 -6.83
CA ILE A 287 11.76 -0.08 -5.90
C ILE A 287 12.52 -0.02 -4.57
N PHE A 288 13.82 0.31 -4.60
CA PHE A 288 14.60 0.47 -3.37
C PHE A 288 14.06 1.59 -2.47
N GLN A 289 13.58 2.69 -3.06
CA GLN A 289 12.98 3.79 -2.30
C GLN A 289 11.67 3.36 -1.65
N ALA A 290 10.84 2.59 -2.37
CA ALA A 290 9.62 2.02 -1.82
C ALA A 290 9.90 1.07 -0.64
N ILE A 291 10.89 0.16 -0.79
CA ILE A 291 11.28 -0.78 0.28
C ILE A 291 11.84 -0.02 1.50
N LEU A 292 12.81 0.87 1.30
CA LEU A 292 13.44 1.63 2.37
C LEU A 292 12.42 2.50 3.11
N GLY A 293 11.58 3.21 2.36
CA GLY A 293 10.56 4.08 2.91
C GLY A 293 9.48 3.34 3.69
N THR A 294 9.02 2.18 3.17
CA THR A 294 8.10 1.30 3.90
C THR A 294 8.74 0.77 5.17
N PHE A 295 10.00 0.35 5.11
CA PHE A 295 10.72 -0.17 6.28
C PHE A 295 10.82 0.89 7.37
N LEU A 296 11.27 2.10 7.03
CA LEU A 296 11.38 3.21 7.99
C LEU A 296 10.02 3.54 8.62
N PHE A 297 8.99 3.73 7.80
CA PHE A 297 7.66 4.09 8.29
C PHE A 297 7.06 3.00 9.19
N GLN A 298 7.07 1.74 8.74
CA GLN A 298 6.44 0.64 9.46
C GLN A 298 7.21 0.26 10.72
N THR A 299 8.55 0.30 10.70
CA THR A 299 9.35 0.02 11.90
C THR A 299 9.08 1.05 12.99
N ILE A 300 9.01 2.34 12.63
CA ILE A 300 8.66 3.37 13.60
C ILE A 300 7.26 3.14 14.17
N TYR A 301 6.29 2.85 13.30
CA TYR A 301 4.91 2.56 13.72
C TYR A 301 4.79 1.35 14.67
N VAL A 302 5.58 0.29 14.42
CA VAL A 302 5.65 -0.91 15.29
C VAL A 302 6.24 -0.56 16.64
N TYR A 303 7.34 0.17 16.66
CA TYR A 303 8.06 0.51 17.89
C TYR A 303 7.25 1.46 18.78
N THR A 304 6.49 2.38 18.18
CA THR A 304 5.70 3.37 18.94
C THR A 304 4.73 2.73 19.93
N GLY A 305 4.00 1.68 19.56
CA GLY A 305 2.98 1.08 20.43
C GLY A 305 3.54 0.54 21.75
N PRO A 306 4.49 -0.41 21.71
CA PRO A 306 5.10 -0.98 22.91
C PRO A 306 5.82 0.06 23.77
N ILE A 307 6.57 0.98 23.17
CA ILE A 307 7.27 2.05 23.90
C ILE A 307 6.27 2.95 24.63
N ALA A 308 5.22 3.40 23.94
CA ALA A 308 4.22 4.26 24.56
C ALA A 308 3.41 3.52 25.63
N ASN A 309 3.12 2.22 25.46
CA ASN A 309 2.48 1.40 26.50
C ASN A 309 3.36 1.20 27.74
N THR A 310 4.68 1.14 27.61
CA THR A 310 5.58 0.98 28.77
C THR A 310 5.82 2.27 29.53
N LEU A 311 5.74 3.42 28.83
CA LEU A 311 6.04 4.73 29.41
C LEU A 311 4.79 5.47 29.87
N LEU A 312 3.61 5.12 29.34
CA LEU A 312 2.36 5.84 29.52
C LEU A 312 1.18 4.86 29.66
N VAL A 313 0.03 5.39 30.04
CA VAL A 313 -1.22 4.63 30.15
C VAL A 313 -1.66 4.13 28.75
N PRO A 314 -2.13 2.88 28.58
CA PRO A 314 -2.46 2.31 27.27
C PRO A 314 -3.37 3.15 26.38
N GLU A 315 -4.33 3.89 26.96
CA GLU A 315 -5.23 4.77 26.19
C GLU A 315 -4.46 5.96 25.56
N VAL A 316 -3.40 6.43 26.20
CA VAL A 316 -2.52 7.50 25.70
C VAL A 316 -1.59 6.97 24.60
N SER A 317 -1.22 5.69 24.67
CA SER A 317 -0.33 5.05 23.71
C SER A 317 -0.87 5.08 22.28
N GLU A 318 -2.17 4.81 22.11
CA GLU A 318 -2.78 4.83 20.78
C GLU A 318 -2.89 6.25 20.22
N ILE A 319 -3.18 7.23 21.08
CA ILE A 319 -3.17 8.65 20.70
C ILE A 319 -1.77 9.06 20.21
N ILE A 320 -0.72 8.66 20.92
CA ILE A 320 0.67 8.95 20.53
C ILE A 320 1.02 8.26 19.21
N ARG A 321 0.56 7.03 19.00
CA ARG A 321 0.76 6.32 17.73
C ARG A 321 0.15 7.09 16.56
N VAL A 322 -1.07 7.60 16.74
CA VAL A 322 -1.76 8.43 15.74
C VAL A 322 -1.01 9.74 15.50
N ILE A 323 -0.57 10.43 16.56
CA ILE A 323 0.19 11.70 16.45
C ILE A 323 1.50 11.49 15.71
N ILE A 324 2.28 10.46 16.07
CA ILE A 324 3.57 10.18 15.42
C ILE A 324 3.35 9.78 13.96
N SER A 325 2.41 8.87 13.68
CA SER A 325 2.10 8.44 12.31
C SER A 325 1.67 9.62 11.43
N ASN A 326 0.72 10.44 11.90
CA ASN A 326 0.24 11.60 11.15
C ASN A 326 1.29 12.71 11.04
N GLY A 327 2.13 12.88 12.07
CA GLY A 327 3.27 13.82 12.04
C GLY A 327 4.30 13.42 10.99
N ILE A 328 4.61 12.13 10.88
CA ILE A 328 5.49 11.58 9.84
C ILE A 328 4.88 11.78 8.45
N ILE A 329 3.57 11.52 8.30
CA ILE A 329 2.84 11.75 7.05
C ILE A 329 2.95 13.22 6.63
N LEU A 330 2.64 14.14 7.55
CA LEU A 330 2.72 15.58 7.33
C LEU A 330 4.13 16.01 6.95
N TYR A 331 5.15 15.51 7.66
CA TYR A 331 6.55 15.79 7.37
C TYR A 331 6.96 15.34 5.96
N ALA A 332 6.57 14.12 5.57
CA ALA A 332 6.85 13.58 4.25
C ALA A 332 6.20 14.40 3.12
N LEU A 333 4.95 14.84 3.33
CA LEU A 333 4.20 15.66 2.37
C LEU A 333 4.76 17.09 2.25
N LEU A 334 5.13 17.71 3.38
CA LEU A 334 5.74 19.04 3.39
C LEU A 334 7.08 19.05 2.64
N TYR A 335 7.88 17.99 2.78
CA TYR A 335 9.15 17.86 2.08
C TYR A 335 8.95 17.79 0.55
N GLU A 336 7.94 17.07 0.07
CA GLU A 336 7.58 17.04 -1.34
C GLU A 336 7.18 18.44 -1.86
N GLY A 337 6.30 19.14 -1.12
CA GLY A 337 5.84 20.48 -1.47
C GLY A 337 6.96 21.52 -1.52
N GLY A 338 7.94 21.41 -0.61
CA GLY A 338 9.15 22.24 -0.60
C GLY A 338 10.07 21.98 -1.78
N GLY A 339 10.25 20.71 -2.17
CA GLY A 339 11.09 20.33 -3.31
C GLY A 339 10.59 20.88 -4.65
N LYS A 340 9.27 20.87 -4.89
CA LYS A 340 8.65 21.44 -6.11
C LYS A 340 8.84 22.96 -6.22
N ARG A 341 9.02 23.68 -5.10
CA ARG A 341 9.21 25.14 -5.08
C ARG A 341 10.65 25.55 -5.39
N ILE A 342 11.63 24.73 -5.02
CA ILE A 342 13.05 24.95 -5.32
C ILE A 342 13.38 24.58 -6.77
N GLU A 343 12.66 23.64 -7.40
CA GLU A 343 12.84 23.33 -8.84
C GLU A 343 12.26 24.39 -9.79
N LYS A 344 11.41 25.29 -9.30
CA LYS A 344 10.77 26.37 -10.09
C LYS A 344 11.37 27.76 -9.85
N ALA A 345 12.33 27.89 -8.94
CA ALA A 345 13.09 29.11 -8.67
C ALA A 345 14.48 29.00 -9.29
#